data_AF-A0A519CUW1-F1
#
_entry.id   AF-A0A519CUW1-F1
#
_cell.length_a   1.000
_cell.length_b   1.000
_cell.length_c   1.000
_cell.angle_alpha   90.00
_cell.angle_beta   90.00
_cell.angle_gamma   90.00
#
_symmetry.space_group_name_H-M   'P 1'
#
loop_
_entity.id
_entity.type
_entity.pdbx_description
1 polymer ?
#
loop_
_entity_poly.entity_id
_entity_poly.type
_entity_poly.pdbx_seq_one_letter_code
_entity_poly.pdbx_strand_id
1 'polypeptide(L)'
;MSGMNRDRQTKVPSRKSKTGSEPKTSISRPAEGRSVIPPTSKAKPVQAKKDAPRKDSRSNRQHSGGNNNQGANQKRPNQRGDNRGGGRQGGRNHDSRSTTQRISPIAEENWARVIEHNTVDNIITAITEGKLFMCRLSAKKGIEALNPTDRIYIGLDQSKKVHVDAFVGGAKLDLMSNYARQDMPLVVQLFVEDNSQHFIEAFFNVAGNLSLKQHAFELLPGVGNKKAMQMVKERRISSGFNSLEELNQSCNIDAAELLAKRFILEIEDRSIEPRLIDLLLPVKA
;
A
#
# COMPACT_ATOMS: atom_id res chain seq x y z
N MET A 1 -12.07 -33.59 50.23
CA MET A 1 -12.65 -32.44 50.96
C MET A 1 -13.03 -31.38 49.93
N SER A 2 -14.28 -30.94 50.01
CA SER A 2 -15.03 -30.13 49.04
C SER A 2 -14.48 -28.70 48.87
N GLY A 3 -14.68 -28.13 47.68
CA GLY A 3 -14.13 -26.85 47.23
C GLY A 3 -14.77 -25.60 47.85
N MET A 4 -13.99 -24.50 47.82
CA MET A 4 -14.41 -23.16 48.22
C MET A 4 -14.86 -22.35 46.99
N ASN A 5 -16.16 -22.35 46.70
CA ASN A 5 -16.78 -21.31 45.88
C ASN A 5 -17.12 -20.11 46.78
N ARG A 6 -16.50 -18.95 46.51
CA ARG A 6 -16.85 -17.67 47.14
C ARG A 6 -17.85 -16.96 46.23
N ASP A 7 -19.13 -17.07 46.57
CA ASP A 7 -20.19 -16.24 45.98
C ASP A 7 -20.04 -14.79 46.46
N ARG A 8 -19.79 -13.87 45.54
CA ARG A 8 -19.89 -12.42 45.80
C ARG A 8 -21.30 -11.97 45.42
N GLN A 9 -22.15 -11.77 46.42
CA GLN A 9 -23.44 -11.10 46.25
C GLN A 9 -23.22 -9.61 45.92
N THR A 10 -23.42 -9.23 44.66
CA THR A 10 -23.51 -7.81 44.27
C THR A 10 -24.97 -7.39 44.19
N LYS A 11 -25.34 -6.40 45.02
CA LYS A 11 -26.69 -5.83 45.13
C LYS A 11 -26.91 -4.83 43.99
N VAL A 12 -27.64 -5.23 42.94
CA VAL A 12 -28.02 -4.35 41.81
C VAL A 12 -29.33 -3.62 42.16
N PRO A 13 -29.38 -2.28 42.14
CA PRO A 13 -30.63 -1.57 42.38
C PRO A 13 -31.57 -1.64 41.17
N SER A 14 -32.82 -2.02 41.42
CA SER A 14 -33.91 -2.06 40.43
C SER A 14 -34.33 -0.65 40.00
N ARG A 15 -34.38 -0.41 38.68
CA ARG A 15 -34.86 0.85 38.08
C ARG A 15 -36.37 1.01 38.31
N LYS A 16 -36.76 2.09 39.01
CA LYS A 16 -38.16 2.51 39.17
C LYS A 16 -38.76 2.93 37.82
N SER A 17 -39.95 2.41 37.51
CA SER A 17 -40.81 2.88 36.42
C SER A 17 -41.38 4.26 36.74
N LYS A 18 -41.17 5.25 35.86
CA LYS A 18 -41.89 6.52 35.88
C LYS A 18 -42.97 6.51 34.81
N THR A 19 -44.21 6.46 35.27
CA THR A 19 -45.43 6.93 34.62
C THR A 19 -45.34 8.44 34.37
N GLY A 20 -45.73 8.89 33.18
CA GLY A 20 -45.82 10.31 32.84
C GLY A 20 -45.88 10.53 31.33
N SER A 21 -47.11 10.56 30.81
CA SER A 21 -47.48 10.83 29.43
C SER A 21 -47.58 12.33 29.14
N GLU A 22 -46.96 12.78 28.04
CA GLU A 22 -47.38 13.97 27.28
C GLU A 22 -47.36 13.64 25.78
N PRO A 23 -48.44 13.90 25.02
CA PRO A 23 -48.51 13.53 23.61
C PRO A 23 -47.79 14.58 22.75
N LYS A 24 -46.73 14.18 22.05
CA LYS A 24 -46.18 14.96 20.94
C LYS A 24 -46.96 14.63 19.67
N THR A 25 -47.49 15.66 19.05
CA THR A 25 -48.27 15.68 17.82
C THR A 25 -47.54 14.97 16.67
N SER A 26 -48.04 13.79 16.29
CA SER A 26 -47.65 13.12 15.06
C SER A 26 -48.35 13.79 13.87
N ILE A 27 -47.61 14.56 13.08
CA ILE A 27 -48.06 14.95 11.74
C ILE A 27 -47.84 13.73 10.83
N SER A 28 -48.80 12.81 10.83
CA SER A 28 -48.90 11.75 9.83
C SER A 28 -49.58 12.35 8.59
N ARG A 29 -48.84 12.47 7.48
CA ARG A 29 -49.43 12.76 6.17
C ARG A 29 -50.35 11.60 5.77
N PRO A 30 -51.57 11.86 5.26
CA PRO A 30 -52.42 10.79 4.74
C PRO A 30 -51.77 10.15 3.51
N ALA A 31 -51.99 8.85 3.33
CA ALA A 31 -51.52 8.10 2.18
C ALA A 31 -52.24 8.59 0.91
N GLU A 32 -51.61 9.51 0.18
CA GLU A 32 -52.04 9.88 -1.16
C GLU A 32 -51.85 8.68 -2.09
N GLY A 33 -52.94 8.27 -2.73
CA GLY A 33 -53.05 7.08 -3.55
C GLY A 33 -52.03 7.05 -4.69
N ARG A 34 -51.62 5.83 -5.04
CA ARG A 34 -50.77 5.50 -6.18
C ARG A 34 -51.40 6.04 -7.47
N SER A 35 -50.79 7.04 -8.10
CA SER A 35 -51.14 7.43 -9.46
C SER A 35 -50.79 6.28 -10.41
N VAL A 36 -51.80 5.80 -11.14
CA VAL A 36 -51.64 4.75 -12.14
C VAL A 36 -51.00 5.40 -13.37
N ILE A 37 -49.72 5.13 -13.58
CA ILE A 37 -49.02 5.51 -14.81
C ILE A 37 -49.41 4.46 -15.88
N PRO A 38 -49.95 4.87 -17.06
CA PRO A 38 -50.22 3.92 -18.14
C PRO A 38 -48.91 3.31 -18.67
N PRO A 39 -48.90 2.02 -19.06
CA PRO A 39 -47.69 1.37 -19.55
C PRO A 39 -47.25 2.00 -20.88
N THR A 40 -46.03 2.52 -20.92
CA THR A 40 -45.36 2.97 -22.14
C THR A 40 -45.14 1.77 -23.07
N SER A 41 -45.52 1.92 -24.34
CA SER A 41 -45.35 0.90 -25.38
C SER A 41 -43.87 0.60 -25.59
N LYS A 42 -43.43 -0.61 -25.24
CA LYS A 42 -42.09 -1.11 -25.57
C LYS A 42 -42.02 -1.41 -27.07
N ALA A 43 -41.22 -0.66 -27.82
CA ALA A 43 -40.82 -1.03 -29.17
C ALA A 43 -39.95 -2.31 -29.10
N LYS A 44 -40.26 -3.31 -29.95
CA LYS A 44 -39.48 -4.55 -30.09
C LYS A 44 -38.08 -4.23 -30.63
N PRO A 45 -37.00 -4.83 -30.11
CA PRO A 45 -35.70 -4.74 -30.75
C PRO A 45 -35.69 -5.53 -32.07
N VAL A 46 -35.20 -4.88 -33.13
CA VAL A 46 -34.97 -5.46 -34.46
C VAL A 46 -33.88 -6.53 -34.35
N GLN A 47 -34.16 -7.73 -34.86
CA GLN A 47 -33.22 -8.85 -34.95
C GLN A 47 -32.13 -8.54 -35.99
N ALA A 48 -30.88 -8.39 -35.54
CA ALA A 48 -29.72 -8.41 -36.42
C ALA A 48 -29.41 -9.86 -36.84
N LYS A 49 -29.48 -10.14 -38.15
CA LYS A 49 -29.08 -11.41 -38.75
C LYS A 49 -27.58 -11.65 -38.52
N LYS A 50 -27.24 -12.83 -37.99
CA LYS A 50 -25.87 -13.38 -37.98
C LYS A 50 -25.59 -14.02 -39.33
N ASP A 51 -24.64 -13.48 -40.09
CA ASP A 51 -24.03 -14.19 -41.22
C ASP A 51 -22.85 -15.04 -40.74
N ALA A 52 -22.88 -16.32 -41.11
CA ALA A 52 -21.85 -17.31 -40.80
C ALA A 52 -20.64 -17.22 -41.75
N PRO A 53 -19.43 -17.63 -41.33
CA PRO A 53 -18.23 -17.48 -42.15
C PRO A 53 -18.13 -18.57 -43.23
N ARG A 54 -17.68 -18.16 -44.42
CA ARG A 54 -17.33 -19.07 -45.53
C ARG A 54 -15.99 -19.76 -45.26
N LYS A 55 -16.01 -21.09 -45.41
CA LYS A 55 -14.83 -21.94 -45.55
C LYS A 55 -14.16 -21.65 -46.90
N ASP A 56 -12.84 -21.47 -46.89
CA ASP A 56 -12.01 -21.87 -48.02
C ASP A 56 -10.92 -22.82 -47.53
N SER A 57 -10.65 -23.80 -48.38
CA SER A 57 -9.83 -24.99 -48.12
C SER A 57 -8.83 -25.16 -49.25
N ARG A 58 -7.70 -25.82 -48.92
CA ARG A 58 -6.58 -26.31 -49.76
C ARG A 58 -5.35 -25.39 -49.70
N SER A 59 -4.10 -25.85 -49.54
CA SER A 59 -3.48 -27.18 -49.53
C SER A 59 -2.02 -26.99 -49.04
N ASN A 60 -1.53 -27.78 -48.07
CA ASN A 60 -0.69 -28.99 -48.23
C ASN A 60 0.84 -28.75 -48.32
N ARG A 61 1.58 -29.23 -47.29
CA ARG A 61 2.90 -29.93 -47.31
C ARG A 61 3.43 -30.00 -45.86
N GLN A 62 3.28 -31.12 -45.16
CA GLN A 62 4.18 -32.30 -45.09
C GLN A 62 5.60 -32.05 -44.55
N HIS A 63 5.82 -32.35 -43.27
CA HIS A 63 6.88 -33.23 -42.73
C HIS A 63 6.51 -33.53 -41.26
N SER A 64 6.11 -34.73 -40.84
CA SER A 64 6.89 -35.98 -40.65
C SER A 64 8.09 -35.76 -39.72
N GLY A 65 8.29 -36.40 -38.56
CA GLY A 65 7.61 -37.49 -37.86
C GLY A 65 7.68 -37.25 -36.34
N GLY A 66 6.88 -37.87 -35.47
CA GLY A 66 6.94 -39.31 -35.14
C GLY A 66 8.20 -39.57 -34.28
N ASN A 67 8.17 -40.04 -33.03
CA ASN A 67 7.24 -41.00 -32.46
C ASN A 67 7.33 -41.05 -30.92
N ASN A 68 6.28 -41.60 -30.34
CA ASN A 68 6.03 -41.85 -28.93
C ASN A 68 6.93 -42.93 -28.29
N ASN A 69 6.90 -42.92 -26.95
CA ASN A 69 6.47 -44.03 -26.07
C ASN A 69 7.51 -44.65 -25.11
N GLN A 70 7.15 -44.51 -23.82
CA GLN A 70 7.00 -45.57 -22.81
C GLN A 70 8.14 -46.59 -22.58
N GLY A 71 8.64 -46.57 -21.34
CA GLY A 71 8.47 -47.72 -20.44
C GLY A 71 9.70 -48.60 -20.13
N ALA A 72 9.66 -49.14 -18.90
CA ALA A 72 10.36 -50.32 -18.38
C ALA A 72 11.73 -50.14 -17.67
N ASN A 73 11.66 -50.02 -16.34
CA ASN A 73 12.09 -51.03 -15.35
C ASN A 73 13.28 -51.96 -15.73
N GLN A 74 14.41 -51.90 -14.99
CA GLN A 74 14.96 -53.05 -14.23
C GLN A 74 16.37 -52.80 -13.60
N LYS A 75 16.48 -53.23 -12.33
CA LYS A 75 17.60 -53.93 -11.65
C LYS A 75 18.85 -53.17 -11.16
N ARG A 76 19.07 -53.30 -9.84
CA ARG A 76 20.33 -53.15 -9.09
C ARG A 76 21.34 -54.25 -9.50
N PRO A 77 22.64 -54.10 -9.15
CA PRO A 77 23.08 -54.70 -7.89
C PRO A 77 24.01 -53.82 -7.04
N ASN A 78 24.08 -54.16 -5.75
CA ASN A 78 25.01 -53.66 -4.75
C ASN A 78 26.47 -53.94 -5.11
N GLN A 79 27.36 -52.99 -4.83
CA GLN A 79 28.69 -53.30 -4.30
C GLN A 79 28.99 -52.41 -3.09
N ARG A 80 29.17 -53.09 -1.95
CA ARG A 80 29.91 -52.58 -0.79
C ARG A 80 31.38 -52.45 -1.18
N GLY A 81 31.97 -51.32 -0.86
CA GLY A 81 33.41 -51.11 -0.87
C GLY A 81 33.76 -50.19 0.28
N ASP A 82 34.12 -50.78 1.42
CA ASP A 82 34.81 -50.10 2.50
C ASP A 82 36.14 -49.55 1.96
N ASN A 83 36.39 -48.24 2.11
CA ASN A 83 37.77 -47.79 2.20
C ASN A 83 37.93 -46.58 3.11
N ARG A 84 38.87 -46.78 4.03
CA ARG A 84 39.29 -45.91 5.12
C ARG A 84 39.99 -44.65 4.60
N GLY A 85 39.85 -43.58 5.38
CA GLY A 85 40.95 -42.65 5.67
C GLY A 85 41.42 -41.76 4.53
N GLY A 86 40.95 -40.52 4.54
CA GLY A 86 41.52 -39.46 3.72
C GLY A 86 41.08 -38.10 4.24
N GLY A 87 41.84 -37.54 5.19
CA GLY A 87 41.66 -36.17 5.64
C GLY A 87 41.75 -35.22 4.45
N ARG A 88 40.64 -34.55 4.14
CA ARG A 88 40.63 -33.38 3.26
C ARG A 88 40.15 -32.22 4.09
N GLN A 89 41.11 -31.39 4.49
CA GLN A 89 40.86 -30.01 4.88
C GLN A 89 39.93 -29.41 3.83
N GLY A 90 38.69 -29.15 4.25
CA GLY A 90 37.74 -28.36 3.47
C GLY A 90 38.28 -26.94 3.39
N GLY A 91 39.12 -26.70 2.39
CA GLY A 91 39.44 -25.35 1.94
C GLY A 91 38.11 -24.66 1.69
N ARG A 92 37.83 -23.63 2.49
CA ARG A 92 36.72 -22.72 2.25
C ARG A 92 36.97 -22.14 0.87
N ASN A 93 36.26 -22.64 -0.14
CA ASN A 93 36.12 -21.96 -1.40
C ASN A 93 35.51 -20.59 -1.07
N HIS A 94 36.37 -19.59 -0.93
CA HIS A 94 36.01 -18.21 -1.17
C HIS A 94 35.62 -18.15 -2.64
N ASP A 95 34.36 -18.51 -2.91
CA ASP A 95 33.65 -18.13 -4.12
C ASP A 95 33.59 -16.59 -4.09
N SER A 96 34.71 -15.97 -4.48
CA SER A 96 34.80 -14.62 -5.00
C SER A 96 34.08 -14.64 -6.36
N ARG A 97 32.78 -14.95 -6.33
CA ARG A 97 31.89 -14.47 -7.37
C ARG A 97 31.93 -12.97 -7.19
N SER A 98 32.53 -12.31 -8.18
CA SER A 98 32.32 -10.92 -8.51
C SER A 98 30.85 -10.59 -8.21
N THR A 99 30.61 -10.03 -7.03
CA THR A 99 29.31 -9.47 -6.69
C THR A 99 29.25 -8.29 -7.62
N THR A 100 28.56 -8.42 -8.76
CA THR A 100 28.04 -7.27 -9.51
C THR A 100 27.51 -6.33 -8.43
N GLN A 101 28.24 -5.23 -8.18
CA GLN A 101 28.01 -4.37 -7.04
C GLN A 101 26.54 -3.98 -7.11
N ARG A 102 25.72 -4.58 -6.24
CA ARG A 102 24.30 -4.26 -6.23
C ARG A 102 24.25 -2.80 -5.82
N ILE A 103 23.80 -1.96 -6.76
CA ILE A 103 23.63 -0.53 -6.54
C ILE A 103 22.78 -0.39 -5.28
N SER A 104 23.26 0.40 -4.33
CA SER A 104 22.52 0.63 -3.08
C SER A 104 21.13 1.19 -3.42
N PRO A 105 20.03 0.73 -2.78
CA PRO A 105 18.69 1.25 -3.05
C PRO A 105 18.56 2.78 -2.88
N ILE A 106 19.46 3.36 -2.09
CA ILE A 106 19.53 4.80 -1.82
C ILE A 106 20.54 5.56 -2.71
N ALA A 107 21.20 4.92 -3.67
CA ALA A 107 22.31 5.53 -4.42
C ALA A 107 21.89 6.76 -5.25
N GLU A 108 20.63 6.82 -5.65
CA GLU A 108 20.04 7.92 -6.43
C GLU A 108 19.34 8.96 -5.54
N GLU A 109 19.35 8.77 -4.22
CA GLU A 109 18.64 9.60 -3.25
C GLU A 109 19.63 10.51 -2.53
N ASN A 110 19.29 11.80 -2.42
CA ASN A 110 20.14 12.77 -1.75
C ASN A 110 19.71 13.07 -0.32
N TRP A 111 18.42 12.95 -0.03
CA TRP A 111 17.82 13.37 1.22
C TRP A 111 16.89 12.30 1.77
N ALA A 112 16.84 12.22 3.10
CA ALA A 112 15.92 11.37 3.83
C ALA A 112 15.41 12.11 5.07
N ARG A 113 14.21 11.75 5.52
CA ARG A 113 13.61 12.23 6.76
C ARG A 113 13.78 11.18 7.86
N VAL A 114 14.23 11.61 9.03
CA VAL A 114 14.44 10.76 10.20
C VAL A 114 13.08 10.30 10.75
N ILE A 115 13.00 9.01 11.07
CA ILE A 115 11.87 8.42 11.78
C ILE A 115 12.24 8.24 13.26
N GLU A 116 13.40 7.64 13.52
CA GLU A 116 13.95 7.48 14.87
C GLU A 116 15.48 7.39 14.83
N HIS A 117 16.11 7.78 15.93
CA HIS A 117 17.55 7.62 16.14
C HIS A 117 17.78 6.81 17.42
N ASN A 118 18.26 5.59 17.28
CA ASN A 118 18.72 4.78 18.40
C ASN A 118 20.19 5.14 18.71
N THR A 119 20.40 5.90 19.77
CA THR A 119 21.72 6.38 20.20
C THR A 119 22.59 5.29 20.84
N VAL A 120 22.01 4.17 21.27
CA VAL A 120 22.74 3.03 21.84
C VAL A 120 23.44 2.25 20.72
N ASP A 121 22.71 1.92 19.67
CA ASP A 121 23.23 1.20 18.51
C ASP A 121 23.86 2.15 17.46
N ASN A 122 23.69 3.46 17.64
CA ASN A 122 24.11 4.52 16.73
C ASN A 122 23.52 4.32 15.32
N ILE A 123 22.23 3.94 15.27
CA ILE A 123 21.46 3.67 14.05
C ILE A 123 20.35 4.70 13.91
N ILE A 124 20.31 5.33 12.74
CA ILE A 124 19.21 6.19 12.30
C ILE A 124 18.31 5.37 11.38
N THR A 125 17.03 5.31 11.71
CA THR A 125 15.98 4.83 10.80
C THR A 125 15.38 6.04 10.10
N ALA A 126 15.36 6.02 8.77
CA ALA A 126 14.91 7.14 7.96
C ALA A 126 14.15 6.68 6.72
N ILE A 127 13.41 7.61 6.09
CA ILE A 127 12.71 7.39 4.82
C ILE A 127 13.20 8.36 3.75
N THR A 128 13.50 7.85 2.55
CA THR A 128 14.03 8.67 1.45
C THR A 128 12.98 9.58 0.84
N GLU A 129 13.36 10.78 0.41
CA GLU A 129 12.46 11.81 -0.15
C GLU A 129 12.10 11.65 -1.63
N GLY A 130 12.60 10.64 -2.35
CA GLY A 130 12.13 10.33 -3.72
C GLY A 130 11.22 9.10 -3.76
N LYS A 131 11.72 7.99 -3.22
CA LYS A 131 11.09 6.65 -3.37
C LYS A 131 10.27 6.17 -2.18
N LEU A 132 10.16 6.95 -1.09
CA LEU A 132 9.65 6.47 0.21
C LEU A 132 10.29 5.15 0.68
N PHE A 133 11.57 4.95 0.35
CA PHE A 133 12.32 3.78 0.78
C PHE A 133 12.76 3.93 2.24
N MET A 134 12.28 3.04 3.11
CA MET A 134 12.70 3.02 4.51
C MET A 134 14.07 2.35 4.64
N CYS A 135 15.01 3.05 5.27
CA CYS A 135 16.40 2.62 5.40
C CYS A 135 16.94 2.79 6.81
N ARG A 136 18.00 2.04 7.09
CA ARG A 136 18.84 2.12 8.28
C ARG A 136 20.20 2.68 7.89
N LEU A 137 20.66 3.65 8.64
CA LEU A 137 21.90 4.39 8.43
C LEU A 137 22.71 4.35 9.72
N SER A 138 24.04 4.26 9.63
CA SER A 138 24.90 4.48 10.78
C SER A 138 25.08 5.99 10.99
N ALA A 139 24.94 6.44 12.23
CA ALA A 139 25.20 7.81 12.61
C ALA A 139 26.72 8.08 12.73
N LYS A 140 27.16 9.29 12.42
CA LYS A 140 28.53 9.73 12.73
C LYS A 140 28.75 9.80 14.24
N LYS A 141 29.98 9.58 14.68
CA LYS A 141 30.33 9.64 16.10
C LYS A 141 30.15 11.06 16.65
N GLY A 142 29.54 11.17 17.82
CA GLY A 142 29.42 12.43 18.56
C GLY A 142 28.35 13.39 18.02
N ILE A 143 27.44 12.93 17.17
CA ILE A 143 26.28 13.73 16.79
C ILE A 143 25.25 13.75 17.93
N GLU A 144 24.51 14.84 18.04
CA GLU A 144 23.35 14.92 18.93
C GLU A 144 22.23 13.98 18.46
N ALA A 145 21.34 13.62 19.38
CA ALA A 145 20.14 12.86 19.04
C ALA A 145 19.31 13.64 18.02
N LEU A 146 18.86 12.95 16.97
CA LEU A 146 18.06 13.55 15.92
C LEU A 146 16.60 13.41 16.29
N ASN A 147 15.81 14.43 15.97
CA ASN A 147 14.37 14.38 16.18
C ASN A 147 13.69 13.63 15.03
N PRO A 148 12.53 12.99 15.28
CA PRO A 148 11.65 12.58 14.21
C PRO A 148 11.35 13.76 13.27
N THR A 149 11.19 13.50 11.98
CA THR A 149 10.97 14.47 10.89
C THR A 149 12.20 15.27 10.42
N ASP A 150 13.33 15.23 11.14
CA ASP A 150 14.56 15.92 10.74
C ASP A 150 15.01 15.48 9.34
N ARG A 151 15.42 16.45 8.51
CA ARG A 151 15.92 16.19 7.16
C ARG A 151 17.43 16.00 7.16
N ILE A 152 17.89 14.86 6.68
CA ILE A 152 19.31 14.47 6.66
C ILE A 152 19.79 14.19 5.24
N TYR A 153 21.04 14.58 4.95
CA TYR A 153 21.69 14.29 3.67
C TYR A 153 22.27 12.88 3.64
N ILE A 154 21.90 12.10 2.64
CA ILE A 154 22.32 10.69 2.42
C ILE A 154 23.02 10.47 1.06
N GLY A 155 23.11 11.51 0.23
CA GLY A 155 23.67 11.42 -1.12
C GLY A 155 25.17 11.12 -1.15
N LEU A 156 25.76 11.06 -2.35
CA LEU A 156 27.14 10.61 -2.54
C LEU A 156 28.20 11.59 -1.99
N ASP A 157 27.86 12.87 -1.83
CA ASP A 157 28.78 13.91 -1.39
C ASP A 157 29.09 13.79 0.12
N GLN A 158 30.25 13.23 0.44
CA GLN A 158 30.67 13.00 1.83
C GLN A 158 30.82 14.31 2.63
N SER A 159 31.05 15.44 1.98
CA SER A 159 31.20 16.74 2.66
C SER A 159 29.89 17.25 3.26
N LYS A 160 28.75 16.88 2.65
CA LYS A 160 27.41 17.27 3.08
C LYS A 160 26.80 16.32 4.11
N LYS A 161 27.37 15.12 4.28
CA LYS A 161 26.90 14.15 5.28
C LYS A 161 27.31 14.56 6.69
N VAL A 162 26.56 15.46 7.32
CA VAL A 162 26.84 15.89 8.69
C VAL A 162 26.48 14.81 9.71
N HIS A 163 25.36 14.11 9.50
CA HIS A 163 24.81 13.16 10.47
C HIS A 163 25.10 11.69 10.15
N VAL A 164 25.24 11.36 8.87
CA VAL A 164 25.27 9.97 8.39
C VAL A 164 26.69 9.53 8.06
N ASP A 165 27.07 8.34 8.50
CA ASP A 165 28.34 7.70 8.18
C ASP A 165 28.20 6.76 6.98
N ALA A 166 27.36 5.72 7.09
CA ALA A 166 27.16 4.73 6.04
C ALA A 166 25.72 4.18 5.97
N PHE A 167 25.39 3.56 4.83
CA PHE A 167 24.16 2.80 4.67
C PHE A 167 24.30 1.40 5.28
N VAL A 168 23.34 1.00 6.11
CA VAL A 168 23.34 -0.31 6.78
C VAL A 168 22.40 -1.29 6.07
N GLY A 169 21.22 -0.85 5.66
CA GLY A 169 20.24 -1.73 4.99
C GLY A 169 18.84 -1.13 4.92
N GLY A 170 17.88 -1.90 4.40
CA GLY A 170 16.46 -1.53 4.45
C GLY A 170 15.88 -1.66 5.86
N ALA A 171 14.96 -0.77 6.21
CA ALA A 171 14.21 -0.86 7.46
C ALA A 171 12.87 -1.59 7.25
N LYS A 172 12.37 -2.22 8.32
CA LYS A 172 11.05 -2.86 8.35
C LYS A 172 10.22 -2.17 9.41
N LEU A 173 8.99 -1.80 9.07
CA LEU A 173 8.08 -1.09 9.97
C LEU A 173 7.79 -1.87 11.26
N ASP A 174 7.67 -3.20 11.17
CA ASP A 174 7.44 -4.09 12.32
C ASP A 174 8.58 -4.10 13.34
N LEU A 175 9.80 -3.74 12.91
CA LEU A 175 10.99 -3.73 13.77
C LEU A 175 11.27 -2.36 14.38
N MET A 176 10.50 -1.33 14.02
CA MET A 176 10.65 0.03 14.57
C MET A 176 10.09 0.12 15.99
N SER A 177 10.44 1.18 16.73
CA SER A 177 9.82 1.45 18.02
C SER A 177 8.33 1.82 17.88
N ASN A 178 7.59 1.75 18.98
CA ASN A 178 6.18 2.18 19.01
C ASN A 178 6.03 3.68 18.68
N TYR A 179 6.96 4.51 19.15
CA TYR A 179 6.98 5.94 18.87
C TYR A 179 7.22 6.21 17.39
N ALA A 180 8.22 5.54 16.78
CA ALA A 180 8.48 5.62 15.35
C ALA A 180 7.26 5.24 14.49
N ARG A 181 6.51 4.20 14.86
CA ARG A 181 5.26 3.84 14.17
C ARG A 181 4.17 4.89 14.31
N GLN A 182 4.07 5.54 15.47
CA GLN A 182 3.10 6.61 15.72
C GLN A 182 3.43 7.88 14.95
N ASP A 183 4.72 8.19 14.76
CA ASP A 183 5.19 9.38 14.03
C ASP A 183 5.21 9.17 12.52
N MET A 184 5.18 7.92 12.04
CA MET A 184 5.26 7.59 10.62
C MET A 184 4.23 8.33 9.74
N PRO A 185 2.93 8.43 10.13
CA PRO A 185 1.94 9.20 9.37
C PRO A 185 2.36 10.66 9.17
N LEU A 186 2.94 11.29 10.18
CA LEU A 186 3.40 12.67 10.10
C LEU A 186 4.62 12.80 9.18
N VAL A 187 5.59 11.89 9.28
CA VAL A 187 6.78 11.91 8.41
C VAL A 187 6.40 11.77 6.94
N VAL A 188 5.47 10.85 6.63
CA VAL A 188 4.99 10.65 5.25
C VAL A 188 4.11 11.82 4.79
N GLN A 189 3.31 12.41 5.68
CA GLN A 189 2.54 13.61 5.37
C GLN A 189 3.43 14.78 4.96
N LEU A 190 4.49 15.07 5.71
CA LEU A 190 5.46 16.11 5.36
C LEU A 190 6.12 15.85 4.01
N PHE A 191 6.42 14.59 3.69
CA PHE A 191 6.92 14.22 2.37
C PHE A 191 5.89 14.51 1.25
N VAL A 192 4.59 14.28 1.48
CA VAL A 192 3.54 14.60 0.51
C VAL A 192 3.39 16.11 0.34
N GLU A 193 3.49 16.88 1.43
CA GLU A 193 3.39 18.35 1.41
C GLU A 193 4.57 18.99 0.67
N ASP A 194 5.80 18.56 0.93
CA ASP A 194 7.00 19.02 0.23
C ASP A 194 6.93 18.80 -1.28
N ASN A 195 6.26 17.72 -1.69
CA ASN A 195 6.10 17.30 -3.08
C ASN A 195 4.65 17.48 -3.58
N SER A 196 3.93 18.44 -2.99
CA SER A 196 2.50 18.68 -3.21
C SER A 196 2.12 18.73 -4.69
N GLN A 197 2.88 19.49 -5.49
CA GLN A 197 2.64 19.65 -6.92
C GLN A 197 2.60 18.31 -7.67
N HIS A 198 3.55 17.42 -7.38
CA HIS A 198 3.63 16.11 -8.01
C HIS A 198 2.38 15.26 -7.71
N PHE A 199 1.90 15.24 -6.46
CA PHE A 199 0.71 14.47 -6.10
C PHE A 199 -0.60 15.06 -6.62
N ILE A 200 -0.66 16.39 -6.75
CA ILE A 200 -1.79 17.06 -7.39
C ILE A 200 -1.89 16.65 -8.87
N GLU A 201 -0.79 16.74 -9.60
CA GLU A 201 -0.74 16.42 -11.01
C GLU A 201 -0.92 14.91 -11.27
N ALA A 202 -0.18 14.07 -10.55
CA ALA A 202 -0.14 12.63 -10.81
C ALA A 202 -1.38 11.88 -10.28
N PHE A 203 -2.00 12.36 -9.19
CA PHE A 203 -3.14 11.68 -8.58
C PHE A 203 -4.42 12.51 -8.64
N PHE A 204 -4.47 13.69 -8.02
CA PHE A 204 -5.76 14.39 -7.84
C PHE A 204 -6.38 14.88 -9.16
N ASN A 205 -5.56 15.39 -10.08
CA ASN A 205 -6.02 15.89 -11.36
C ASN A 205 -6.29 14.78 -12.39
N VAL A 206 -5.62 13.63 -12.27
CA VAL A 206 -5.71 12.51 -13.22
C VAL A 206 -6.66 11.40 -12.75
N ALA A 207 -6.96 11.29 -11.46
CA ALA A 207 -7.76 10.21 -10.89
C ALA A 207 -9.09 9.98 -11.62
N GLY A 208 -9.36 8.74 -11.98
CA GLY A 208 -10.58 8.32 -12.66
C GLY A 208 -11.30 7.17 -11.97
N ASN A 209 -12.27 6.60 -12.67
CA ASN A 209 -12.97 5.40 -12.22
C ASN A 209 -12.06 4.17 -12.37
N LEU A 210 -11.86 3.42 -11.27
CA LEU A 210 -11.18 2.13 -11.30
C LEU A 210 -12.10 1.03 -11.84
N SER A 211 -13.39 1.14 -11.51
CA SER A 211 -14.43 0.25 -12.01
C SER A 211 -15.73 1.02 -12.25
N LEU A 212 -16.76 0.34 -12.76
CA LEU A 212 -18.10 0.93 -12.91
C LEU A 212 -18.68 1.47 -11.59
N LYS A 213 -18.21 0.97 -10.43
CA LYS A 213 -18.77 1.30 -9.11
C LYS A 213 -17.82 2.08 -8.21
N GLN A 214 -16.54 2.21 -8.55
CA GLN A 214 -15.51 2.71 -7.64
C GLN A 214 -14.63 3.75 -8.33
N HIS A 215 -14.52 4.93 -7.71
CA HIS A 215 -13.56 5.96 -8.11
C HIS A 215 -12.21 5.79 -7.40
N ALA A 216 -11.10 6.22 -8.02
CA ALA A 216 -9.76 6.11 -7.43
C ALA A 216 -9.59 6.88 -6.12
N PHE A 217 -10.33 7.98 -5.92
CA PHE A 217 -10.37 8.70 -4.64
C PHE A 217 -10.88 7.84 -3.48
N GLU A 218 -11.68 6.81 -3.74
CA GLU A 218 -12.16 5.91 -2.70
C GLU A 218 -11.06 4.97 -2.17
N LEU A 219 -9.87 4.97 -2.77
CA LEU A 219 -8.69 4.30 -2.21
C LEU A 219 -8.16 5.02 -0.98
N LEU A 220 -8.44 6.32 -0.83
CA LEU A 220 -8.00 7.11 0.30
C LEU A 220 -8.81 6.72 1.56
N PRO A 221 -8.15 6.34 2.67
CA PRO A 221 -8.83 5.97 3.90
C PRO A 221 -9.76 7.08 4.41
N GLY A 222 -11.03 6.77 4.61
CA GLY A 222 -12.03 7.76 5.06
C GLY A 222 -12.75 8.52 3.93
N VAL A 223 -12.34 8.31 2.66
CA VAL A 223 -13.06 8.84 1.49
C VAL A 223 -14.02 7.78 0.95
N GLY A 224 -15.30 7.89 1.29
CA GLY A 224 -16.34 7.06 0.68
C GLY A 224 -16.88 7.64 -0.63
N ASN A 225 -17.76 6.90 -1.32
CA ASN A 225 -18.34 7.28 -2.59
C ASN A 225 -18.90 8.72 -2.64
N LYS A 226 -19.65 9.15 -1.62
CA LYS A 226 -20.21 10.52 -1.56
C LYS A 226 -19.10 11.58 -1.61
N LYS A 227 -18.02 11.37 -0.87
CA LYS A 227 -16.90 12.31 -0.77
C LYS A 227 -16.04 12.27 -2.03
N ALA A 228 -15.81 11.08 -2.59
CA ALA A 228 -15.14 10.92 -3.88
C ALA A 228 -15.89 11.65 -5.01
N MET A 229 -17.21 11.51 -5.08
CA MET A 229 -18.03 12.22 -6.07
C MET A 229 -18.03 13.74 -5.86
N GLN A 230 -17.97 14.20 -4.61
CA GLN A 230 -17.76 15.62 -4.31
C GLN A 230 -16.41 16.10 -4.89
N MET A 231 -15.31 15.40 -4.60
CA MET A 231 -13.98 15.74 -5.13
C MET A 231 -13.96 15.78 -6.67
N VAL A 232 -14.61 14.82 -7.33
CA VAL A 232 -14.74 14.80 -8.80
C VAL A 232 -15.53 16.02 -9.30
N LYS A 233 -16.57 16.43 -8.59
CA LYS A 233 -17.37 17.61 -8.96
C LYS A 233 -16.54 18.88 -8.82
N GLU A 234 -15.87 19.08 -7.68
CA GLU A 234 -15.05 20.27 -7.45
C GLU A 234 -13.93 20.37 -8.50
N ARG A 235 -13.21 19.27 -8.75
CA ARG A 235 -12.17 19.21 -9.79
C ARG A 235 -12.70 19.65 -11.17
N ARG A 236 -13.93 19.27 -11.53
CA ARG A 236 -14.52 19.65 -12.82
C ARG A 236 -14.90 21.13 -12.89
N ILE A 237 -15.30 21.72 -11.76
CA ILE A 237 -15.65 23.14 -11.69
C ILE A 237 -14.38 23.99 -11.81
N SER A 238 -13.32 23.63 -11.09
CA SER A 238 -12.04 24.35 -11.09
C SER A 238 -11.11 23.98 -12.26
N SER A 239 -11.50 23.01 -13.11
CA SER A 239 -10.67 22.43 -14.18
C SER A 239 -9.35 21.81 -13.68
N GLY A 240 -9.35 21.28 -12.45
CA GLY A 240 -8.17 20.80 -11.73
C GLY A 240 -7.95 21.55 -10.43
N PHE A 241 -7.05 21.04 -9.60
CA PHE A 241 -6.55 21.74 -8.42
C PHE A 241 -5.15 22.25 -8.72
N ASN A 242 -4.81 23.45 -8.25
CA ASN A 242 -3.45 24.02 -8.39
C ASN A 242 -2.60 23.78 -7.15
N SER A 243 -3.20 23.67 -5.97
CA SER A 243 -2.50 23.45 -4.71
C SER A 243 -3.26 22.48 -3.79
N LEU A 244 -2.58 21.92 -2.79
CA LEU A 244 -3.22 21.05 -1.79
C LEU A 244 -4.17 21.86 -0.91
N GLU A 245 -3.86 23.12 -0.65
CA GLU A 245 -4.72 24.04 0.11
C GLU A 245 -6.04 24.28 -0.61
N GLU A 246 -6.00 24.53 -1.93
CA GLU A 246 -7.21 24.70 -2.75
C GLU A 246 -8.09 23.43 -2.70
N LEU A 247 -7.47 22.26 -2.85
CA LEU A 247 -8.15 20.97 -2.75
C LEU A 247 -8.77 20.77 -1.35
N ASN A 248 -8.00 21.04 -0.30
CA ASN A 248 -8.41 20.88 1.09
C ASN A 248 -9.61 21.78 1.42
N GLN A 249 -9.57 23.05 0.99
CA GLN A 249 -10.65 24.01 1.20
C GLN A 249 -11.91 23.63 0.41
N SER A 250 -11.77 23.32 -0.88
CA SER A 250 -12.89 23.02 -1.77
C SER A 250 -13.63 21.73 -1.37
N CYS A 251 -12.86 20.72 -0.97
CA CYS A 251 -13.42 19.41 -0.62
C CYS A 251 -13.65 19.24 0.89
N ASN A 252 -13.17 20.15 1.74
CA ASN A 252 -13.14 20.02 3.20
C ASN A 252 -12.50 18.68 3.62
N ILE A 253 -11.23 18.49 3.24
CA ILE A 253 -10.40 17.31 3.52
C ILE A 253 -8.99 17.73 3.90
N ASP A 254 -8.21 16.78 4.41
CA ASP A 254 -6.75 16.87 4.47
C ASP A 254 -6.15 15.87 3.48
N ALA A 255 -5.87 16.33 2.27
CA ALA A 255 -5.40 15.49 1.18
C ALA A 255 -4.02 14.88 1.44
N ALA A 256 -3.12 15.60 2.12
CA ALA A 256 -1.79 15.11 2.45
C ALA A 256 -1.86 13.99 3.48
N GLU A 257 -2.64 14.19 4.56
CA GLU A 257 -2.85 13.19 5.59
C GLU A 257 -3.54 11.93 5.02
N LEU A 258 -4.53 12.10 4.14
CA LEU A 258 -5.23 10.99 3.49
C LEU A 258 -4.30 10.13 2.62
N LEU A 259 -3.43 10.77 1.83
CA LEU A 259 -2.42 10.06 1.03
C LEU A 259 -1.39 9.38 1.93
N ALA A 260 -0.91 10.05 2.97
CA ALA A 260 0.06 9.49 3.89
C ALA A 260 -0.47 8.22 4.59
N LYS A 261 -1.71 8.27 5.08
CA LYS A 261 -2.40 7.09 5.63
C LYS A 261 -2.50 5.96 4.62
N ARG A 262 -2.83 6.28 3.36
CA ARG A 262 -2.90 5.26 2.30
C ARG A 262 -1.55 4.61 2.02
N PHE A 263 -0.48 5.40 1.92
CA PHE A 263 0.86 4.87 1.70
C PHE A 263 1.32 3.97 2.84
N ILE A 264 1.06 4.34 4.10
CA ILE A 264 1.42 3.49 5.24
C ILE A 264 0.68 2.15 5.19
N LEU A 265 -0.62 2.14 4.89
CA LEU A 265 -1.37 0.90 4.72
C LEU A 265 -0.76 0.02 3.62
N GLU A 266 -0.35 0.60 2.49
CA GLU A 266 0.29 -0.15 1.40
C GLU A 266 1.73 -0.63 1.71
N ILE A 267 2.41 0.02 2.67
CA ILE A 267 3.72 -0.40 3.18
C ILE A 267 3.56 -1.58 4.15
N GLU A 268 2.57 -1.50 5.04
CA GLU A 268 2.20 -2.54 6.00
C GLU A 268 1.70 -3.79 5.28
N ASP A 269 0.78 -3.63 4.33
CA ASP A 269 0.17 -4.71 3.59
C ASP A 269 0.39 -4.54 2.08
N ARG A 270 1.33 -5.35 1.56
CA ARG A 270 1.66 -5.41 0.14
C ARG A 270 0.59 -6.06 -0.73
N SER A 271 -0.41 -6.71 -0.14
CA SER A 271 -1.52 -7.33 -0.87
C SER A 271 -2.61 -6.34 -1.26
N ILE A 272 -2.57 -5.12 -0.71
CA ILE A 272 -3.52 -4.07 -1.05
C ILE A 272 -3.32 -3.66 -2.51
N GLU A 273 -4.36 -3.87 -3.33
CA GLU A 273 -4.40 -3.41 -4.72
C GLU A 273 -5.59 -2.46 -4.94
N PRO A 274 -5.48 -1.48 -5.83
CA PRO A 274 -4.26 -1.02 -6.50
C PRO A 274 -3.29 -0.28 -5.55
N ARG A 275 -1.99 -0.32 -5.84
CA ARG A 275 -0.94 0.35 -5.05
C ARG A 275 -0.64 1.74 -5.60
N LEU A 276 -0.99 2.76 -4.84
CA LEU A 276 -0.67 4.15 -5.16
C LEU A 276 0.82 4.44 -5.03
N ILE A 277 1.55 3.77 -4.14
CA ILE A 277 3.01 3.90 -4.02
C ILE A 277 3.70 3.58 -5.34
N ASP A 278 3.33 2.47 -5.98
CA ASP A 278 3.98 2.01 -7.21
C ASP A 278 3.57 2.88 -8.42
N LEU A 279 2.41 3.55 -8.35
CA LEU A 279 1.90 4.45 -9.38
C LEU A 279 2.51 5.86 -9.27
N LEU A 280 2.66 6.36 -8.04
CA LEU A 280 2.99 7.75 -7.76
C LEU A 280 4.46 7.97 -7.44
N LEU A 281 5.25 6.92 -7.20
CA LEU A 281 6.68 7.06 -6.89
C LEU A 281 7.56 6.44 -8.00
N PRO A 282 8.82 6.88 -8.14
CA PRO A 282 9.47 7.97 -7.41
C PRO A 282 8.88 9.34 -7.78
N VAL A 283 8.96 10.29 -6.86
CA VAL A 283 8.74 11.71 -7.19
C VAL A 283 9.83 12.13 -8.16
N LYS A 284 9.44 12.56 -9.36
CA LYS A 284 10.37 13.07 -10.36
C LYS A 284 10.60 14.54 -10.04
N ALA A 285 11.84 14.89 -9.72
CA ALA A 285 12.27 16.28 -9.58
C ALA A 285 12.27 17.01 -10.93
#